data_AF-A0A1H1CCM9-F1
#
_entry.id   AF-A0A1H1CCM9-F1
#
_cell.length_a   1.000
_cell.length_b   1.000
_cell.length_c   1.000
_cell.angle_alpha   90.00
_cell.angle_beta   90.00
_cell.angle_gamma   90.00
#
_symmetry.space_group_name_H-M   'P 1'
#
loop_
_entity.id
_entity.type
_entity.pdbx_description
1 polymer ?
#
loop_
_entity_poly.entity_id
_entity_poly.type
_entity_poly.pdbx_seq_one_letter_code
_entity_poly.pdbx_strand_id
1 'polypeptide(L)'
;MQSSTRRRVLAASVAGTVGLAGCLSETGDDETTDDSASNTDETEAEAPSVDWESVPEFRRWLTDEPQRAESNRRFDYVDTVTSMFISPAIGFVEEFDDDITGSLVHDGHEIHLGDFDRDAVVDAAASFSGEAGGPTDGIEYERTETYEGYTLFTDGLAVGEDAILWNLRDETATAAIDTRLDRDIRLEAAEPLFTAVFDRLPDGIEVVGQYGPPAGGDVSADEILLWGGTRESLESTDMTWIFVAEDEASVTDELLAELETVAVDPELEVDGQFVRIDGSMGLG
;
A
#
# COMPACT_ATOMS: atom_id res chain seq x y z
N MET A 1 -22.43 -43.97 16.31
CA MET A 1 -21.23 -43.14 16.57
C MET A 1 -21.21 -42.07 15.50
N GLN A 2 -21.69 -40.86 15.82
CA GLN A 2 -21.63 -39.71 14.93
C GLN A 2 -20.36 -38.94 15.30
N SER A 3 -19.41 -38.85 14.36
CA SER A 3 -18.22 -38.04 14.54
C SER A 3 -18.59 -36.58 14.32
N SER A 4 -18.50 -35.79 15.38
CA SER A 4 -18.67 -34.33 15.34
C SER A 4 -17.49 -33.73 14.60
N THR A 5 -17.71 -33.33 13.35
CA THR A 5 -16.75 -32.52 12.59
C THR A 5 -16.88 -31.10 13.12
N ARG A 6 -15.87 -30.67 13.88
CA ARG A 6 -15.77 -29.28 14.36
C ARG A 6 -15.49 -28.40 13.13
N ARG A 7 -16.52 -27.75 12.60
CA ARG A 7 -16.35 -26.60 11.70
C ARG A 7 -15.70 -25.48 12.51
N ARG A 8 -14.41 -25.26 12.28
CA ARG A 8 -13.76 -24.00 12.60
C ARG A 8 -14.03 -23.08 11.41
N VAL A 9 -14.85 -22.08 11.64
CA VAL A 9 -15.04 -20.94 10.75
C VAL A 9 -13.91 -19.98 11.11
N LEU A 10 -12.95 -19.79 10.22
CA LEU A 10 -11.93 -18.77 10.32
C LEU A 10 -12.21 -17.78 9.18
N ALA A 11 -12.36 -16.52 9.55
CA ALA A 11 -12.84 -15.45 8.68
C ALA A 11 -11.77 -15.07 7.67
N ALA A 12 -12.14 -15.06 6.37
CA ALA A 12 -11.42 -14.33 5.35
C ALA A 12 -11.54 -12.83 5.65
N SER A 13 -10.43 -12.19 6.00
CA SER A 13 -10.32 -10.75 6.18
C SER A 13 -10.16 -10.07 4.82
N VAL A 14 -11.21 -10.07 4.01
CA VAL A 14 -11.39 -9.04 2.97
C VAL A 14 -12.37 -8.03 3.57
N ALA A 15 -11.84 -7.09 4.38
CA ALA A 15 -12.57 -5.90 4.82
C ALA A 15 -11.67 -4.99 5.69
N GLY A 16 -11.67 -3.70 5.38
CA GLY A 16 -11.98 -2.70 6.40
C GLY A 16 -10.86 -1.74 6.80
N THR A 17 -10.81 -0.60 6.12
CA THR A 17 -10.49 0.69 6.71
C THR A 17 -11.44 0.98 7.88
N VAL A 18 -11.11 0.56 9.11
CA VAL A 18 -11.81 1.00 10.33
C VAL A 18 -10.87 1.08 11.54
N GLY A 19 -10.60 2.30 11.99
CA GLY A 19 -10.59 2.65 13.42
C GLY A 19 -9.28 2.55 14.21
N LEU A 20 -8.42 3.58 14.08
CA LEU A 20 -7.37 3.86 15.07
C LEU A 20 -8.00 4.37 16.37
N ALA A 21 -8.02 3.53 17.40
CA ALA A 21 -8.26 3.91 18.78
C ALA A 21 -6.91 3.99 19.50
N GLY A 22 -6.52 5.20 19.90
CA GLY A 22 -5.23 5.48 20.49
C GLY A 22 -5.03 4.91 21.90
N CYS A 23 -3.76 4.65 22.23
CA CYS A 23 -3.28 4.55 23.59
C CYS A 23 -2.00 5.39 23.73
N LEU A 24 -2.14 6.53 24.41
CA LEU A 24 -1.04 7.28 24.99
C LEU A 24 -0.22 6.37 25.92
N SER A 25 1.11 6.50 25.87
CA SER A 25 1.97 6.19 27.03
C SER A 25 3.18 7.12 27.05
N GLU A 26 3.55 7.49 28.28
CA GLU A 26 4.28 8.67 28.71
C GLU A 26 5.72 8.30 29.12
N THR A 27 6.67 9.15 28.74
CA THR A 27 8.00 9.50 29.32
C THR A 27 8.84 8.49 30.13
N GLY A 28 10.13 8.37 29.77
CA GLY A 28 11.21 7.88 30.65
C GLY A 28 12.63 8.21 30.16
N ASP A 29 13.37 8.99 30.95
CA ASP A 29 14.80 9.37 30.93
C ASP A 29 15.81 8.25 30.58
N ASP A 30 16.95 8.53 29.92
CA ASP A 30 18.19 9.08 30.53
C ASP A 30 19.43 8.94 29.58
N GLU A 31 20.47 9.68 29.94
CA GLU A 31 21.70 10.11 29.27
C GLU A 31 22.75 9.07 28.80
N THR A 32 23.44 9.48 27.71
CA THR A 32 24.89 9.33 27.38
C THR A 32 25.50 7.96 27.04
N THR A 33 26.23 7.88 25.92
CA THR A 33 27.73 7.86 25.89
C THR A 33 28.24 7.83 24.44
N ASP A 34 29.21 8.70 24.18
CA ASP A 34 30.08 8.84 23.00
C ASP A 34 31.10 7.70 22.97
N ASP A 35 31.20 6.94 21.88
CA ASP A 35 32.42 6.18 21.57
C ASP A 35 32.55 5.89 20.06
N SER A 36 33.69 6.33 19.53
CA SER A 36 34.15 6.13 18.17
C SER A 36 34.45 4.66 17.86
N ALA A 37 34.10 4.19 16.66
CA ALA A 37 35.06 3.76 15.64
C ALA A 37 34.45 2.90 14.54
N SER A 38 34.98 3.15 13.34
CA SER A 38 35.26 2.22 12.25
C SER A 38 34.41 2.47 11.00
N ASN A 39 34.97 3.30 10.11
CA ASN A 39 34.64 3.28 8.69
C ASN A 39 35.04 1.91 8.13
N THR A 40 34.10 0.97 8.17
CA THR A 40 34.10 -0.15 7.26
C THR A 40 33.64 0.42 5.92
N ASP A 41 34.54 0.38 4.95
CA ASP A 41 34.26 0.63 3.54
C ASP A 41 33.37 -0.54 3.07
N GLU A 42 32.08 -0.45 3.40
CA GLU A 42 31.06 -1.28 2.81
C GLU A 42 31.02 -0.87 1.35
N THR A 43 31.46 -1.75 0.47
CA THR A 43 31.01 -1.72 -0.92
C THR A 43 29.48 -1.80 -0.84
N GLU A 44 28.82 -0.64 -0.78
CA GLU A 44 27.40 -0.49 -1.05
C GLU A 44 27.21 -1.16 -2.42
N ALA A 45 26.65 -2.37 -2.41
CA ALA A 45 26.15 -2.95 -3.63
C ALA A 45 25.17 -1.90 -4.16
N GLU A 46 25.50 -1.28 -5.31
CA GLU A 46 24.66 -0.24 -5.89
C GLU A 46 23.23 -0.79 -5.95
N ALA A 47 22.31 -0.11 -5.25
CA ALA A 47 20.91 -0.46 -5.27
C ALA A 47 20.45 -0.59 -6.74
N PRO A 48 19.56 -1.55 -7.06
CA PRO A 48 19.11 -1.73 -8.43
C PRO A 48 18.57 -0.39 -8.96
N SER A 49 19.10 0.07 -10.10
CA SER A 49 18.63 1.32 -10.71
C SER A 49 17.26 1.08 -11.35
N VAL A 50 16.25 1.84 -10.94
CA VAL A 50 14.90 1.77 -11.50
C VAL A 50 14.78 2.65 -12.74
N ASP A 51 14.32 2.09 -13.86
CA ASP A 51 13.94 2.86 -15.04
C ASP A 51 12.53 3.44 -14.86
N TRP A 52 12.46 4.59 -14.18
CA TRP A 52 11.21 5.26 -13.83
C TRP A 52 10.33 5.65 -15.02
N GLU A 53 10.85 5.70 -16.25
CA GLU A 53 10.04 5.96 -17.44
C GLU A 53 9.20 4.75 -17.85
N SER A 54 9.64 3.55 -17.47
CA SER A 54 9.06 2.26 -17.86
C SER A 54 8.16 1.62 -16.80
N VAL A 55 8.25 2.07 -15.53
CA VAL A 55 7.46 1.49 -14.45
C VAL A 55 5.98 1.87 -14.56
N PRO A 56 5.07 1.00 -14.07
CA PRO A 56 3.67 1.36 -13.85
C PRO A 56 3.51 2.66 -13.05
N GLU A 57 2.53 3.47 -13.41
CA GLU A 57 2.36 4.83 -12.89
C GLU A 57 2.22 4.89 -11.36
N PHE A 58 1.53 3.91 -10.75
CA PHE A 58 1.34 3.86 -9.30
C PHE A 58 2.66 3.82 -8.51
N ARG A 59 3.72 3.21 -9.06
CA ARG A 59 5.04 3.12 -8.39
C ARG A 59 5.67 4.50 -8.17
N ARG A 60 5.32 5.48 -9.02
CA ARG A 60 5.81 6.86 -8.88
C ARG A 60 5.18 7.60 -7.70
N TRP A 61 4.07 7.09 -7.16
CA TRP A 61 3.35 7.67 -6.03
C TRP A 61 3.71 7.04 -4.67
N LEU A 62 4.48 5.96 -4.66
CA LEU A 62 4.93 5.30 -3.43
C LEU A 62 6.03 6.11 -2.76
N THR A 63 5.74 6.62 -1.55
CA THR A 63 6.64 7.49 -0.78
C THR A 63 7.39 6.75 0.31
N ASP A 64 8.65 7.11 0.54
CA ASP A 64 9.41 6.67 1.72
C ASP A 64 9.15 7.55 2.96
N GLU A 65 8.24 8.51 2.96
CA GLU A 65 7.90 9.21 4.21
C GLU A 65 6.75 8.49 4.94
N PRO A 66 6.92 8.07 6.21
CA PRO A 66 5.90 7.30 6.90
C PRO A 66 4.68 8.19 7.13
N GLN A 67 3.58 7.87 6.47
CA GLN A 67 2.39 8.73 6.50
C GLN A 67 1.55 8.54 7.78
N ARG A 68 1.97 7.62 8.66
CA ARG A 68 1.40 7.36 9.98
C ARG A 68 2.49 6.81 10.92
N ALA A 69 2.33 7.02 12.22
CA ALA A 69 3.32 6.63 13.24
C ALA A 69 3.66 5.12 13.26
N GLU A 70 2.71 4.27 12.85
CA GLU A 70 2.86 2.80 12.78
C GLU A 70 2.83 2.33 11.31
N SER A 71 3.38 3.13 10.41
CA SER A 71 3.48 2.79 8.99
C SER A 71 4.35 1.54 8.83
N ASN A 72 3.81 0.58 8.09
CA ASN A 72 4.56 -0.54 7.54
C ASN A 72 4.67 -0.43 6.01
N ARG A 73 4.55 0.78 5.46
CA ARG A 73 4.60 1.06 4.01
C ARG A 73 3.61 0.24 3.21
N ARG A 74 2.46 -0.06 3.82
CA ARG A 74 1.47 -0.88 3.14
C ARG A 74 0.89 -0.11 1.98
N PHE A 75 0.92 -0.72 0.80
CA PHE A 75 0.18 -0.26 -0.34
C PHE A 75 -0.69 -1.36 -0.94
N ASP A 76 -1.80 -0.94 -1.52
CA ASP A 76 -2.73 -1.77 -2.28
C ASP A 76 -3.09 -0.99 -3.56
N TYR A 77 -2.65 -1.46 -4.72
CA TYR A 77 -2.93 -0.87 -6.02
C TYR A 77 -3.85 -1.77 -6.85
N VAL A 78 -4.78 -1.16 -7.58
CA VAL A 78 -5.61 -1.81 -8.60
C VAL A 78 -5.67 -0.97 -9.87
N ASP A 79 -5.46 -1.59 -11.03
CA ASP A 79 -5.44 -0.99 -12.39
C ASP A 79 -6.85 -0.78 -12.97
N THR A 80 -7.88 -1.25 -12.28
CA THR A 80 -9.28 -1.01 -12.66
C THR A 80 -10.12 -0.73 -11.44
N VAL A 81 -10.78 0.43 -11.42
CA VAL A 81 -11.61 0.85 -10.29
C VAL A 81 -13.07 0.70 -10.68
N THR A 82 -13.81 -0.02 -9.86
CA THR A 82 -15.28 0.07 -9.83
C THR A 82 -15.69 0.95 -8.65
N SER A 83 -16.85 1.59 -8.71
CA SER A 83 -17.36 2.47 -7.65
C SER A 83 -17.30 1.89 -6.23
N MET A 84 -17.30 0.57 -6.06
CA MET A 84 -17.14 -0.08 -4.76
C MET A 84 -15.80 0.19 -4.04
N PHE A 85 -14.78 0.68 -4.75
CA PHE A 85 -13.49 1.06 -4.18
C PHE A 85 -13.37 2.56 -3.87
N ILE A 86 -14.35 3.36 -4.29
CA ILE A 86 -14.37 4.80 -4.03
C ILE A 86 -14.94 5.02 -2.62
N SER A 87 -14.20 5.74 -1.79
CA SER A 87 -14.68 6.08 -0.46
C SER A 87 -15.93 6.96 -0.54
N PRO A 88 -16.99 6.68 0.25
CA PRO A 88 -18.17 7.54 0.30
C PRO A 88 -17.87 9.01 0.66
N ALA A 89 -16.72 9.26 1.30
CA ALA A 89 -16.25 10.62 1.63
C ALA A 89 -15.99 11.47 0.38
N ILE A 90 -15.61 10.83 -0.72
CA ILE A 90 -15.33 11.44 -2.02
C ILE A 90 -16.31 10.91 -3.07
N GLY A 91 -17.56 10.68 -2.68
CA GLY A 91 -18.58 10.11 -3.57
C GLY A 91 -18.82 10.88 -4.87
N PHE A 92 -18.45 12.17 -4.95
CA PHE A 92 -18.45 12.93 -6.20
C PHE A 92 -17.51 12.33 -7.27
N VAL A 93 -16.50 11.56 -6.85
CA VAL A 93 -15.56 10.86 -7.74
C VAL A 93 -16.25 9.76 -8.53
N GLU A 94 -17.39 9.23 -8.04
CA GLU A 94 -18.20 8.26 -8.80
C GLU A 94 -18.74 8.84 -10.12
N GLU A 95 -18.84 10.17 -10.26
CA GLU A 95 -19.24 10.82 -11.51
C GLU A 95 -18.16 10.75 -12.60
N PHE A 96 -16.94 10.38 -12.22
CA PHE A 96 -15.74 10.33 -13.06
C PHE A 96 -15.14 8.92 -13.11
N ASP A 97 -15.91 7.88 -12.79
CA ASP A 97 -15.42 6.50 -12.72
C ASP A 97 -14.81 6.00 -14.04
N ASP A 98 -15.38 6.40 -15.18
CA ASP A 98 -14.86 6.13 -16.52
C ASP A 98 -13.47 6.77 -16.79
N ASP A 99 -13.10 7.83 -16.06
CA ASP A 99 -11.82 8.52 -16.20
C ASP A 99 -10.72 7.92 -15.29
N ILE A 100 -11.10 7.07 -14.32
CA ILE A 100 -10.19 6.43 -13.38
C ILE A 100 -9.56 5.18 -14.02
N THR A 101 -8.24 5.22 -14.17
CA THR A 101 -7.43 4.11 -14.68
C THR A 101 -6.71 3.34 -13.58
N GLY A 102 -6.89 3.71 -12.31
CA GLY A 102 -6.35 2.94 -11.19
C GLY A 102 -6.60 3.58 -9.84
N SER A 103 -6.45 2.80 -8.77
CA SER A 103 -6.52 3.28 -7.40
C SER A 103 -5.37 2.71 -6.59
N LEU A 104 -4.67 3.57 -5.88
CA LEU A 104 -3.61 3.25 -4.96
C LEU A 104 -4.06 3.66 -3.55
N VAL A 105 -4.06 2.71 -2.62
CA VAL A 105 -4.09 3.01 -1.19
C VAL A 105 -2.68 2.86 -0.66
N HIS A 106 -2.11 3.89 -0.04
CA HIS A 106 -0.78 3.84 0.55
C HIS A 106 -0.80 4.40 1.98
N ASP A 107 -0.57 3.54 2.96
CA ASP A 107 -0.69 3.86 4.39
C ASP A 107 -2.03 4.49 4.80
N GLY A 108 -3.10 4.09 4.12
CA GLY A 108 -4.46 4.59 4.36
C GLY A 108 -4.81 5.88 3.59
N HIS A 109 -3.88 6.39 2.78
CA HIS A 109 -4.12 7.48 1.84
C HIS A 109 -4.60 6.93 0.51
N GLU A 110 -5.59 7.55 -0.09
CA GLU A 110 -6.20 7.10 -1.34
C GLU A 110 -5.74 8.01 -2.49
N ILE A 111 -5.29 7.42 -3.60
CA ILE A 111 -4.87 8.11 -4.81
C ILE A 111 -5.54 7.43 -5.99
N HIS A 112 -6.52 8.10 -6.61
CA HIS A 112 -7.16 7.65 -7.84
C HIS A 112 -6.41 8.24 -9.03
N LEU A 113 -5.86 7.37 -9.87
CA LEU A 113 -5.10 7.72 -11.07
C LEU A 113 -6.05 7.76 -12.27
N GLY A 114 -5.85 8.70 -13.18
CA GLY A 114 -6.73 8.85 -14.34
C GLY A 114 -6.33 9.99 -15.28
N ASP A 115 -7.25 10.35 -16.15
CA ASP A 115 -7.17 11.54 -17.01
C ASP A 115 -8.44 12.37 -16.80
N PHE A 116 -8.35 13.35 -15.89
CA PHE A 116 -9.51 14.08 -15.39
C PHE A 116 -9.65 15.46 -16.02
N ASP A 117 -10.89 15.87 -16.31
CA ASP A 117 -11.22 17.29 -16.42
C ASP A 117 -11.14 17.92 -15.02
N ARG A 118 -9.95 18.39 -14.66
CA ARG A 118 -9.65 18.96 -13.33
C ARG A 118 -10.67 20.03 -12.92
N ASP A 119 -11.09 20.91 -13.82
CA ASP A 119 -12.02 21.99 -13.48
C ASP A 119 -13.40 21.41 -13.14
N ALA A 120 -13.86 20.39 -13.88
CA ALA A 120 -15.09 19.67 -13.58
C ALA A 120 -15.03 18.95 -12.22
N VAL A 121 -13.92 18.27 -11.91
CA VAL A 121 -13.73 17.57 -10.62
C VAL A 121 -13.67 18.59 -9.47
N VAL A 122 -13.00 19.72 -9.65
CA VAL A 122 -12.93 20.81 -8.66
C VAL A 122 -14.31 21.39 -8.38
N ASP A 123 -15.11 21.61 -9.41
CA ASP A 123 -16.48 22.12 -9.28
C ASP A 123 -17.40 21.10 -8.58
N ALA A 124 -17.24 19.81 -8.88
CA ALA A 124 -17.95 18.71 -8.23
C ALA A 124 -17.58 18.62 -6.75
N ALA A 125 -16.29 18.64 -6.41
CA ALA A 125 -15.81 18.63 -5.03
C ALA A 125 -16.34 19.82 -4.22
N ALA A 126 -16.29 21.04 -4.78
CA ALA A 126 -16.79 22.25 -4.11
C ALA A 126 -18.32 22.27 -3.92
N SER A 127 -19.05 21.50 -4.74
CA SER A 127 -20.51 21.37 -4.66
C SER A 127 -20.95 20.14 -3.86
N PHE A 128 -20.00 19.27 -3.51
CA PHE A 128 -20.27 18.04 -2.80
C PHE A 128 -20.64 18.35 -1.35
N SER A 129 -21.76 17.78 -0.91
CA SER A 129 -22.15 17.71 0.48
C SER A 129 -22.56 16.26 0.75
N GLY A 130 -21.77 15.53 1.54
CA GLY A 130 -22.06 14.13 1.84
C GLY A 130 -23.46 13.96 2.45
N GLU A 131 -24.23 12.96 1.99
CA GLU A 131 -25.57 12.70 2.53
C GLU A 131 -25.52 12.24 4.00
N ALA A 132 -26.38 12.85 4.81
CA ALA A 132 -26.51 12.65 6.25
C ALA A 132 -26.89 11.20 6.65
N GLY A 133 -25.91 10.41 7.07
CA GLY A 133 -26.07 9.13 7.77
C GLY A 133 -24.77 8.37 8.10
N GLY A 134 -23.57 8.91 7.82
CA GLY A 134 -22.28 8.24 7.95
C GLY A 134 -21.19 9.06 8.66
N PRO A 135 -19.95 8.52 8.81
CA PRO A 135 -18.82 9.24 9.39
C PRO A 135 -18.35 10.45 8.57
N THR A 136 -18.90 10.62 7.36
CA THR A 136 -18.62 11.68 6.39
C THR A 136 -19.72 12.74 6.33
N ASP A 137 -20.65 12.72 7.29
CA ASP A 137 -21.74 13.69 7.40
C ASP A 137 -21.21 15.11 7.54
N GLY A 138 -21.59 15.96 6.59
CA GLY A 138 -21.25 17.37 6.62
C GLY A 138 -19.79 17.69 6.27
N ILE A 139 -19.09 16.79 5.57
CA ILE A 139 -17.85 17.18 4.89
C ILE A 139 -18.23 18.20 3.80
N GLU A 140 -17.62 19.38 3.89
CA GLU A 140 -17.66 20.44 2.89
C GLU A 140 -16.22 20.73 2.48
N TYR A 141 -15.91 20.55 1.20
CA TYR A 141 -14.57 20.79 0.69
C TYR A 141 -14.39 22.27 0.36
N GLU A 142 -13.62 22.98 1.18
CA GLU A 142 -13.25 24.36 0.91
C GLU A 142 -11.88 24.41 0.22
N ARG A 143 -11.80 25.09 -0.93
CA ARG A 143 -10.52 25.30 -1.62
C ARG A 143 -9.56 26.07 -0.73
N THR A 144 -8.37 25.52 -0.50
CA THR A 144 -7.32 26.15 0.30
C THR A 144 -6.32 26.87 -0.61
N GLU A 145 -5.66 26.12 -1.49
CA GLU A 145 -4.62 26.65 -2.37
C GLU A 145 -4.43 25.84 -3.67
N THR A 146 -3.31 26.05 -4.35
CA THR A 146 -2.93 25.30 -5.54
C THR A 146 -1.44 25.02 -5.49
N TYR A 147 -1.07 23.76 -5.70
CA TYR A 147 0.31 23.29 -5.63
C TYR A 147 0.62 22.43 -6.86
N GLU A 148 1.62 22.81 -7.65
CA GLU A 148 2.11 22.01 -8.79
C GLU A 148 1.04 21.49 -9.76
N GLY A 149 -0.02 22.27 -9.99
CA GLY A 149 -1.13 21.86 -10.87
C GLY A 149 -2.29 21.16 -10.16
N TYR A 150 -2.19 20.91 -8.86
CA TYR A 150 -3.27 20.37 -8.02
C TYR A 150 -4.02 21.50 -7.32
N THR A 151 -5.35 21.41 -7.27
CA THR A 151 -6.18 22.23 -6.38
C THR A 151 -6.29 21.52 -5.04
N LEU A 152 -5.90 22.18 -3.96
CA LEU A 152 -6.00 21.64 -2.61
C LEU A 152 -7.31 22.12 -1.96
N PHE A 153 -7.89 21.24 -1.17
CA PHE A 153 -9.09 21.49 -0.37
C PHE A 153 -8.83 21.15 1.10
N THR A 154 -9.77 21.54 1.97
CA THR A 154 -9.84 21.03 3.34
C THR A 154 -9.97 19.52 3.36
N ASP A 155 -9.74 18.94 4.55
CA ASP A 155 -9.90 17.51 4.82
C ASP A 155 -8.99 16.59 3.98
N GLY A 156 -7.94 17.16 3.38
CA GLY A 156 -6.90 16.39 2.71
C GLY A 156 -7.26 15.88 1.32
N LEU A 157 -8.15 16.60 0.63
CA LEU A 157 -8.46 16.38 -0.77
C LEU A 157 -7.54 17.25 -1.65
N ALA A 158 -6.93 16.64 -2.67
CA ALA A 158 -6.25 17.37 -3.74
C ALA A 158 -6.64 16.83 -5.12
N VAL A 159 -6.83 17.72 -6.09
CA VAL A 159 -7.36 17.40 -7.42
C VAL A 159 -6.44 17.94 -8.52
N GLY A 160 -5.83 17.04 -9.28
CA GLY A 160 -5.01 17.32 -10.46
C GLY A 160 -5.68 16.88 -11.76
N GLU A 161 -4.94 16.96 -12.86
CA GLU A 161 -5.36 16.43 -14.16
C GLU A 161 -5.12 14.91 -14.26
N ASP A 162 -4.16 14.38 -13.51
CA ASP A 162 -3.71 12.99 -13.57
C ASP A 162 -4.07 12.16 -12.34
N ALA A 163 -4.46 12.80 -11.24
CA ALA A 163 -4.82 12.12 -10.00
C ALA A 163 -5.78 12.92 -9.10
N ILE A 164 -6.59 12.19 -8.34
CA ILE A 164 -7.39 12.67 -7.21
C ILE A 164 -6.85 12.02 -5.94
N LEU A 165 -6.46 12.84 -4.98
CA LEU A 165 -5.78 12.46 -3.74
C LEU A 165 -6.74 12.68 -2.57
N TRP A 166 -6.91 11.69 -1.71
CA TRP A 166 -7.83 11.73 -0.57
C TRP A 166 -7.21 11.22 0.72
N ASN A 167 -7.73 11.74 1.85
CA ASN A 167 -7.31 11.44 3.22
C ASN A 167 -5.86 11.86 3.54
N LEU A 168 -5.24 12.67 2.67
CA LEU A 168 -3.86 13.14 2.83
C LEU A 168 -3.89 14.52 3.48
N ARG A 169 -3.50 14.64 4.75
CA ARG A 169 -3.41 15.96 5.41
C ARG A 169 -2.47 16.88 4.63
N ASP A 170 -2.64 18.20 4.71
CA ASP A 170 -1.96 19.20 3.87
C ASP A 170 -0.51 18.86 3.48
N GLU A 171 0.39 18.65 4.47
CA GLU A 171 1.81 18.33 4.23
C GLU A 171 2.02 16.96 3.54
N THR A 172 1.17 15.99 3.82
CA THR A 172 1.16 14.65 3.23
C THR A 172 0.70 14.67 1.77
N ALA A 173 -0.26 15.52 1.41
CA ALA A 173 -0.68 15.68 0.02
C ALA A 173 0.45 16.27 -0.85
N THR A 174 1.15 17.28 -0.33
CA THR A 174 2.31 17.86 -1.03
C THR A 174 3.46 16.86 -1.15
N ALA A 175 3.74 16.05 -0.13
CA ALA A 175 4.77 15.02 -0.17
C ALA A 175 4.46 13.93 -1.22
N ALA A 176 3.20 13.53 -1.36
CA ALA A 176 2.79 12.58 -2.40
C ALA A 176 2.99 13.16 -3.81
N ILE A 177 2.62 14.44 -4.01
CA ILE A 177 2.83 15.16 -5.28
C ILE A 177 4.32 15.32 -5.58
N ASP A 178 5.14 15.69 -4.60
CA ASP A 178 6.58 15.85 -4.78
C ASP A 178 7.29 14.51 -5.06
N THR A 179 6.84 13.42 -4.43
CA THR A 179 7.28 12.05 -4.75
C THR A 179 6.98 11.71 -6.21
N ARG A 180 5.75 12.02 -6.67
CA ARG A 180 5.34 11.83 -8.07
C ARG A 180 6.19 12.65 -9.04
N LEU A 181 6.61 13.86 -8.64
CA LEU A 181 7.42 14.78 -9.45
C LEU A 181 8.93 14.56 -9.34
N ASP A 182 9.38 13.47 -8.69
CA ASP A 182 10.81 13.16 -8.48
C ASP A 182 11.56 14.19 -7.61
N ARG A 183 10.83 14.89 -6.74
CA ARG A 183 11.39 15.89 -5.82
C ARG A 183 11.62 15.32 -4.42
N ASP A 184 10.81 14.33 -4.04
CA ASP A 184 10.99 13.54 -2.83
C ASP A 184 11.40 12.09 -3.14
N ILE A 185 11.94 11.42 -2.13
CA ILE A 185 12.45 10.06 -2.24
C ILE A 185 11.27 9.08 -2.37
N ARG A 186 11.25 8.36 -3.50
CA ARG A 186 10.33 7.25 -3.72
C ARG A 186 10.69 6.06 -2.85
N LEU A 187 9.69 5.27 -2.48
CA LEU A 187 9.85 4.07 -1.66
C LEU A 187 10.97 3.16 -2.18
N GLU A 188 10.94 2.78 -3.45
CA GLU A 188 11.97 1.90 -4.04
C GLU A 188 13.36 2.54 -4.21
N ALA A 189 13.44 3.87 -4.16
CA ALA A 189 14.73 4.57 -4.16
C ALA A 189 15.38 4.57 -2.77
N ALA A 190 14.58 4.64 -1.71
CA ALA A 190 15.03 4.50 -0.33
C ALA A 190 15.24 3.03 0.08
N GLU A 191 14.39 2.14 -0.43
CA GLU A 191 14.22 0.77 0.05
C GLU A 191 14.41 -0.24 -1.10
N PRO A 192 15.65 -0.69 -1.37
CA PRO A 192 15.98 -1.57 -2.50
C PRO A 192 15.27 -2.93 -2.48
N LEU A 193 14.80 -3.37 -1.31
CA LEU A 193 14.03 -4.61 -1.19
C LEU A 193 12.67 -4.52 -1.88
N PHE A 194 12.01 -3.35 -1.87
CA PHE A 194 10.78 -3.15 -2.66
C PHE A 194 11.07 -3.29 -4.15
N THR A 195 12.18 -2.71 -4.64
CA THR A 195 12.61 -2.88 -6.04
C THR A 195 12.81 -4.36 -6.38
N ALA A 196 13.50 -5.10 -5.51
CA ALA A 196 13.77 -6.52 -5.72
C ALA A 196 12.50 -7.39 -5.70
N VAL A 197 11.47 -6.99 -4.94
CA VAL A 197 10.14 -7.62 -4.95
C VAL A 197 9.40 -7.30 -6.25
N PHE A 198 9.33 -6.03 -6.66
CA PHE A 198 8.65 -5.65 -7.91
C PHE A 198 9.26 -6.32 -9.14
N ASP A 199 10.60 -6.46 -9.20
CA ASP A 199 11.29 -7.13 -10.31
C ASP A 199 10.97 -8.63 -10.40
N ARG A 200 10.46 -9.24 -9.32
CA ARG A 200 10.10 -10.67 -9.24
C ARG A 200 8.60 -10.93 -9.40
N LEU A 201 7.78 -9.92 -9.19
CA LEU A 201 6.34 -10.01 -9.41
C LEU A 201 6.05 -10.02 -10.92
N PRO A 202 5.13 -10.88 -11.40
CA PRO A 202 4.63 -10.75 -12.75
C PRO A 202 3.82 -9.44 -12.90
N ASP A 203 3.64 -9.00 -14.15
CA ASP A 203 2.68 -7.94 -14.42
C ASP A 203 1.28 -8.40 -14.00
N GLY A 204 0.53 -7.54 -13.33
CA GLY A 204 -0.82 -7.83 -12.87
C GLY A 204 -1.63 -6.57 -12.65
N ILE A 205 -2.95 -6.74 -12.49
CA ILE A 205 -3.86 -5.60 -12.34
C ILE A 205 -4.08 -5.22 -10.88
N GLU A 206 -3.67 -6.06 -9.94
CA GLU A 206 -3.62 -5.71 -8.53
C GLU A 206 -2.23 -6.01 -8.02
N VAL A 207 -1.67 -5.08 -7.25
CA VAL A 207 -0.36 -5.20 -6.64
C VAL A 207 -0.46 -4.72 -5.21
N VAL A 208 -0.08 -5.58 -4.28
CA VAL A 208 -0.08 -5.28 -2.85
C VAL A 208 1.32 -5.49 -2.29
N GLY A 209 1.68 -4.76 -1.24
CA GLY A 209 2.93 -4.97 -0.55
C GLY A 209 3.01 -4.21 0.76
N GLN A 210 3.86 -4.68 1.67
CA GLN A 210 4.12 -4.05 2.96
C GLN A 210 5.35 -4.65 3.64
N TYR A 211 5.94 -3.90 4.55
CA TYR A 211 6.84 -4.41 5.58
C TYR A 211 6.10 -5.27 6.62
N GLY A 212 6.83 -6.23 7.19
CA GLY A 212 6.34 -7.22 8.13
C GLY A 212 5.46 -8.29 7.50
N PRO A 213 4.93 -9.24 8.29
CA PRO A 213 4.13 -10.34 7.78
C PRO A 213 2.79 -9.85 7.20
N PRO A 214 2.16 -10.62 6.30
CA PRO A 214 0.79 -10.37 5.87
C PRO A 214 -0.17 -10.28 7.07
N ALA A 215 -1.02 -9.26 7.07
CA ALA A 215 -2.01 -9.09 8.13
C ALA A 215 -2.98 -10.30 8.18
N GLY A 216 -3.16 -10.88 9.36
CA GLY A 216 -4.11 -11.98 9.58
C GLY A 216 -3.62 -13.38 9.21
N GLY A 217 -2.34 -13.55 8.88
CA GLY A 217 -1.71 -14.87 8.69
C GLY A 217 -1.26 -15.53 9.99
N ASP A 218 -1.10 -16.86 9.95
CA ASP A 218 -0.43 -17.65 10.98
C ASP A 218 1.11 -17.67 10.79
N VAL A 219 1.64 -16.89 9.84
CA VAL A 219 3.09 -16.78 9.56
C VAL A 219 3.78 -16.01 10.68
N SER A 220 4.85 -16.57 11.22
CA SER A 220 5.68 -15.94 12.24
C SER A 220 6.19 -14.59 11.75
N ALA A 221 5.80 -13.53 12.46
CA ALA A 221 6.03 -12.15 12.08
C ALA A 221 7.51 -11.76 11.99
N ASP A 222 8.35 -12.48 12.71
CA ASP A 222 9.73 -12.07 12.96
C ASP A 222 10.69 -12.49 11.83
N GLU A 223 10.28 -13.40 10.93
CA GLU A 223 11.15 -13.95 9.89
C GLU A 223 10.93 -13.33 8.51
N ILE A 224 9.79 -12.67 8.29
CA ILE A 224 9.47 -11.97 7.04
C ILE A 224 9.69 -10.46 7.21
N LEU A 225 10.69 -9.94 6.49
CA LEU A 225 10.94 -8.51 6.41
C LEU A 225 9.88 -7.81 5.58
N LEU A 226 9.64 -8.32 4.38
CA LEU A 226 8.82 -7.67 3.36
C LEU A 226 8.09 -8.73 2.55
N TRP A 227 6.90 -8.38 2.04
CA TRP A 227 6.30 -9.15 0.97
C TRP A 227 5.59 -8.24 -0.03
N GLY A 228 5.40 -8.78 -1.23
CA GLY A 228 4.50 -8.25 -2.23
C GLY A 228 3.71 -9.35 -2.90
N GLY A 229 2.60 -9.01 -3.54
CA GLY A 229 1.82 -9.96 -4.29
C GLY A 229 1.02 -9.32 -5.40
N THR A 230 0.63 -10.12 -6.38
CA THR A 230 -0.09 -9.65 -7.56
C THR A 230 -1.02 -10.70 -8.14
N ARG A 231 -2.08 -10.25 -8.79
CA ARG A 231 -3.02 -11.09 -9.54
C ARG A 231 -3.34 -10.52 -10.91
N GLU A 232 -3.63 -11.40 -11.87
CA GLU A 232 -3.90 -11.00 -13.26
C GLU A 232 -5.26 -10.33 -13.46
N SER A 233 -6.24 -10.63 -12.59
CA SER A 233 -7.60 -10.11 -12.72
C SER A 233 -8.35 -10.09 -11.38
N LEU A 234 -9.37 -9.25 -11.26
CA LEU A 234 -10.18 -9.12 -10.04
C LEU A 234 -11.01 -10.39 -9.76
N GLU A 235 -11.33 -11.13 -10.82
CA GLU A 235 -12.08 -12.38 -10.77
C GLU A 235 -11.15 -13.60 -10.53
N SER A 236 -9.83 -13.42 -10.69
CA SER A 236 -8.86 -14.48 -10.43
C SER A 236 -8.76 -14.73 -8.94
N THR A 237 -8.84 -16.01 -8.58
CA THR A 237 -8.41 -16.48 -7.26
C THR A 237 -6.90 -16.69 -7.22
N ASP A 238 -6.24 -16.83 -8.36
CA ASP A 238 -4.81 -17.10 -8.43
C ASP A 238 -4.00 -15.82 -8.24
N MET A 239 -2.97 -15.93 -7.42
CA MET A 239 -2.10 -14.85 -7.00
C MET A 239 -0.66 -15.37 -6.92
N THR A 240 0.28 -14.48 -7.23
CA THR A 240 1.71 -14.68 -6.97
C THR A 240 2.07 -13.85 -5.74
N TRP A 241 2.81 -14.43 -4.80
CA TRP A 241 3.44 -13.75 -3.69
C TRP A 241 4.96 -13.86 -3.78
N ILE A 242 5.65 -12.79 -3.39
CA ILE A 242 7.09 -12.76 -3.17
C ILE A 242 7.31 -12.34 -1.71
N PHE A 243 7.90 -13.23 -0.93
CA PHE A 243 8.30 -13.00 0.45
C PHE A 243 9.82 -12.79 0.52
N VAL A 244 10.24 -11.90 1.42
CA VAL A 244 11.65 -11.61 1.70
C VAL A 244 11.92 -11.94 3.16
N ALA A 245 12.74 -12.97 3.39
CA ALA A 245 13.25 -13.28 4.72
C ALA A 245 14.42 -12.36 5.09
N GLU A 246 14.82 -12.33 6.37
CA GLU A 246 15.96 -11.52 6.82
C GLU A 246 17.27 -11.83 6.06
N ASP A 247 17.51 -13.12 5.82
CA ASP A 247 18.60 -13.62 5.01
C ASP A 247 18.28 -15.03 4.48
N GLU A 248 19.18 -15.60 3.66
CA GLU A 248 19.03 -16.96 3.12
C GLU A 248 18.97 -18.04 4.20
N ALA A 249 19.64 -17.85 5.35
CA ALA A 249 19.62 -18.82 6.44
C ALA A 249 18.28 -18.79 7.23
N SER A 250 17.56 -17.66 7.19
CA SER A 250 16.20 -17.54 7.73
C SER A 250 15.15 -18.28 6.89
N VAL A 251 15.46 -18.69 5.65
CA VAL A 251 14.57 -19.53 4.84
C VAL A 251 14.64 -20.99 5.29
N THR A 252 13.95 -21.28 6.40
CA THR A 252 13.92 -22.61 7.02
C THR A 252 12.76 -23.47 6.51
N ASP A 253 12.83 -24.80 6.66
CA ASP A 253 11.71 -25.70 6.37
C ASP A 253 10.44 -25.33 7.18
N GLU A 254 10.61 -24.72 8.37
CA GLU A 254 9.51 -24.24 9.21
C GLU A 254 8.84 -23.02 8.58
N LEU A 255 9.62 -22.01 8.20
CA LEU A 255 9.12 -20.83 7.49
C LEU A 255 8.41 -21.22 6.19
N LEU A 256 9.02 -22.11 5.39
CA LEU A 256 8.43 -22.58 4.13
C LEU A 256 7.08 -23.27 4.36
N ALA A 257 6.99 -24.11 5.39
CA ALA A 257 5.73 -24.78 5.74
C ALA A 257 4.65 -23.79 6.23
N GLU A 258 5.03 -22.70 6.90
CA GLU A 258 4.11 -21.62 7.26
C GLU A 258 3.65 -20.83 6.03
N LEU A 259 4.57 -20.48 5.14
CA LEU A 259 4.28 -19.74 3.91
C LEU A 259 3.40 -20.53 2.95
N GLU A 260 3.55 -21.86 2.88
CA GLU A 260 2.63 -22.73 2.12
C GLU A 260 1.17 -22.61 2.56
N THR A 261 0.90 -22.15 3.80
CA THR A 261 -0.47 -21.95 4.29
C THR A 261 -1.15 -20.69 3.75
N VAL A 262 -0.40 -19.78 3.14
CA VAL A 262 -0.91 -18.53 2.56
C VAL A 262 -1.80 -18.80 1.34
N ALA A 263 -1.55 -19.90 0.63
CA ALA A 263 -2.25 -20.24 -0.60
C ALA A 263 -2.86 -21.65 -0.58
N VAL A 264 -3.86 -21.86 -1.43
CA VAL A 264 -4.40 -23.19 -1.77
C VAL A 264 -3.60 -23.73 -2.94
N ASP A 265 -3.20 -25.00 -2.82
CA ASP A 265 -2.37 -25.71 -3.81
C ASP A 265 -1.10 -24.92 -4.20
N PRO A 266 -0.24 -24.54 -3.22
CA PRO A 266 0.91 -23.68 -3.47
C PRO A 266 1.97 -24.36 -4.33
N GLU A 267 2.52 -23.61 -5.28
CA GLU A 267 3.78 -23.89 -5.95
C GLU A 267 4.85 -22.94 -5.38
N LEU A 268 5.87 -23.51 -4.73
CA LEU A 268 6.88 -22.76 -4.00
C LEU A 268 8.25 -22.81 -4.71
N GLU A 269 8.89 -21.66 -4.82
CA GLU A 269 10.26 -21.51 -5.33
C GLU A 269 11.10 -20.63 -4.37
N VAL A 270 12.36 -21.02 -4.14
CA VAL A 270 13.30 -20.29 -3.26
C VAL A 270 14.51 -19.80 -4.06
N ASP A 271 14.85 -18.53 -3.90
CA ASP A 271 16.03 -17.87 -4.48
C ASP A 271 16.71 -17.01 -3.40
N GLY A 272 17.72 -17.57 -2.71
CA GLY A 272 18.40 -16.91 -1.61
C GLY A 272 17.42 -16.58 -0.46
N GLN A 273 17.28 -15.29 -0.13
CA GLN A 273 16.32 -14.80 0.88
C GLN A 273 14.88 -14.65 0.35
N PHE A 274 14.65 -14.85 -0.95
CA PHE A 274 13.35 -14.67 -1.58
C PHE A 274 12.60 -15.99 -1.68
N VAL A 275 11.33 -15.98 -1.31
CA VAL A 275 10.41 -17.11 -1.49
C VAL A 275 9.25 -16.66 -2.38
N ARG A 276 9.12 -17.29 -3.55
CA ARG A 276 7.99 -17.11 -4.46
C ARG A 276 6.95 -18.19 -4.20
N ILE A 277 5.69 -17.78 -4.14
CA ILE A 277 4.55 -18.70 -4.07
C ILE A 277 3.58 -18.32 -5.17
N ASP A 278 3.19 -19.29 -5.99
CA ASP A 278 2.06 -19.20 -6.89
C ASP A 278 0.93 -20.09 -6.34
N GLY A 279 -0.29 -19.60 -6.29
CA GLY A 279 -1.42 -20.40 -5.82
C GLY A 279 -2.72 -19.62 -5.75
N SER A 280 -3.79 -20.29 -5.35
CA SER A 280 -5.09 -19.62 -5.21
C SER A 280 -5.27 -19.06 -3.80
N MET A 281 -5.86 -17.87 -3.70
CA MET A 281 -6.39 -17.35 -2.44
C MET A 281 -7.38 -18.35 -1.86
N GLY A 282 -7.18 -18.74 -0.60
CA GLY A 282 -8.12 -19.57 0.11
C GLY A 282 -9.50 -18.92 0.17
N LEU A 283 -10.49 -19.53 -0.48
CA LEU A 283 -11.90 -19.23 -0.21
C LEU A 283 -12.19 -19.70 1.22
N GLY A 284 -12.17 -18.76 2.17
CA GLY A 284 -12.56 -19.01 3.57
C GLY A 284 -13.99 -19.52 3.73
#